data_AF-A0A0D0A4L1-F1
#
_entry.id   AF-A0A0D0A4L1-F1
#
_cell.length_a   1.000
_cell.length_b   1.000
_cell.length_c   1.000
_cell.angle_alpha   90.00
_cell.angle_beta   90.00
_cell.angle_gamma   90.00
#
_symmetry.space_group_name_H-M   'P 1'
#
loop_
_entity.id
_entity.type
_entity.pdbx_description
1 polymer ?
#
loop_
_entity_poly.entity_id
_entity_poly.type
_entity_poly.pdbx_seq_one_letter_code
_entity_poly.pdbx_strand_id
1 'polypeptide(L)' 'DQWPFDWQLKAAAAVMEGYNVVLDAGTGCRKTLCFSLSLLQNEQDIRLLISPLTALIINQVSSFT' A
#
# COMPACT_ATOMS: atom_id res chain seq x y z
N ASP A 1 15.64 3.72 13.80
CA ASP A 1 14.38 3.21 13.21
C ASP A 1 13.84 4.20 12.19
N GLN A 2 14.13 3.97 10.91
CA GLN A 2 13.71 4.87 9.83
C GLN A 2 12.39 4.37 9.25
N TRP A 3 11.33 5.16 9.43
CA TRP A 3 10.01 4.92 8.86
C TRP A 3 9.63 6.14 7.99
N PRO A 4 9.17 5.96 6.74
CA PRO A 4 9.00 4.69 6.01
C PRO A 4 10.32 4.00 5.64
N PHE A 5 10.27 2.70 5.32
CA PHE A 5 11.43 1.99 4.78
C PHE A 5 11.68 2.37 3.32
N ASP A 6 12.94 2.38 2.88
CA ASP A 6 13.32 2.76 1.50
C ASP A 6 12.59 1.95 0.42
N TRP A 7 12.40 0.65 0.63
CA TRP A 7 11.69 -0.19 -0.34
C TRP A 7 10.21 0.17 -0.45
N GLN A 8 9.59 0.70 0.63
CA GLN A 8 8.21 1.18 0.60
C GLN A 8 8.09 2.45 -0.22
N LEU A 9 9.04 3.37 -0.04
CA LEU A 9 9.10 4.62 -0.81
C LEU A 9 9.33 4.33 -2.29
N LYS A 10 10.28 3.44 -2.62
CA LYS A 10 10.56 3.05 -4.01
C LYS A 10 9.34 2.40 -4.68
N ALA A 11 8.64 1.50 -3.98
CA ALA A 11 7.44 0.87 -4.51
C ALA A 11 6.33 1.89 -4.76
N ALA A 12 6.09 2.80 -3.80
CA ALA A 12 5.06 3.83 -3.94
C ALA A 12 5.37 4.82 -5.07
N ALA A 13 6.63 5.29 -5.17
CA ALA A 13 7.07 6.18 -6.23
C ALA A 13 6.93 5.55 -7.62
N ALA A 14 7.31 4.28 -7.78
CA ALA A 14 7.14 3.57 -9.05
C ALA A 14 5.65 3.50 -9.46
N VAL A 15 4.74 3.26 -8.52
CA VAL A 15 3.30 3.29 -8.80
C VAL A 15 2.83 4.70 -9.21
N MET A 16 3.27 5.74 -8.52
CA MET A 16 2.95 7.14 -8.87
C MET A 16 3.49 7.56 -10.24
N GLU A 17 4.62 7.00 -10.66
CA GLU A 17 5.20 7.19 -12.00
C GLU A 17 4.47 6.39 -13.10
N GLY A 18 3.45 5.61 -12.73
CA GLY A 18 2.63 4.83 -13.66
C GLY A 18 3.16 3.41 -13.94
N TYR A 19 4.12 2.91 -13.16
CA TYR A 19 4.63 1.55 -13.30
C TYR A 19 3.78 0.54 -12.51
N ASN A 20 3.63 -0.66 -13.08
CA ASN A 20 3.09 -1.80 -12.36
C ASN A 20 4.14 -2.40 -11.43
N VAL A 21 3.79 -2.61 -10.15
CA VAL A 21 4.70 -3.12 -9.13
C VAL A 21 4.17 -4.43 -8.56
N VAL A 22 5.02 -5.46 -8.56
CA VAL A 22 4.82 -6.69 -7.78
C VAL A 22 5.82 -6.66 -6.62
N LEU A 23 5.31 -6.80 -5.39
CA LEU A 23 6.11 -6.76 -4.19
C LEU A 23 6.09 -8.13 -3.49
N ASP A 24 7.26 -8.73 -3.30
CA ASP A 24 7.43 -9.85 -2.39
C ASP A 24 7.91 -9.33 -1.03
N ALA A 25 7.11 -9.55 0.00
CA ALA A 25 7.47 -9.21 1.38
C ALA A 25 6.67 -10.07 2.37
N GLY A 26 7.25 -10.33 3.55
CA GLY A 26 6.65 -11.15 4.60
C GLY A 26 5.42 -10.52 5.27
N THR A 27 4.62 -11.32 5.96
CA THR A 27 3.53 -10.82 6.83
C THR A 27 4.09 -9.92 7.93
N GLY A 28 3.34 -8.92 8.37
CA GLY A 28 3.81 -7.96 9.38
C GLY A 28 4.80 -6.90 8.89
N CYS A 29 5.34 -7.00 7.67
CA CYS A 29 6.30 -6.04 7.11
C CYS A 29 5.69 -4.69 6.67
N ARG A 30 4.47 -4.35 7.12
CA ARG A 30 3.80 -3.07 6.82
C ARG A 30 3.62 -2.76 5.33
N LYS A 31 3.49 -3.79 4.49
CA LYS A 31 3.28 -3.69 3.04
C LYS A 31 2.11 -2.77 2.65
N THR A 32 1.06 -2.72 3.47
CA THR A 32 -0.12 -1.86 3.26
C THR A 32 0.28 -0.41 2.99
N LEU A 33 1.34 0.08 3.64
CA LEU A 33 1.81 1.46 3.49
C LEU A 33 2.19 1.80 2.05
N CYS A 34 2.73 0.86 1.27
CA CYS A 34 3.13 1.11 -0.12
C CYS A 34 1.94 1.58 -0.97
N PHE A 35 0.77 0.96 -0.74
CA PHE A 35 -0.46 1.27 -1.47
C PHE A 35 -1.18 2.50 -0.93
N SER A 36 -0.98 2.84 0.35
CA SER A 36 -1.55 4.07 0.92
C SER A 36 -0.75 5.29 0.48
N LEU A 37 0.58 5.19 0.46
CA LEU A 37 1.45 6.27 0.01
C LEU A 37 1.16 6.66 -1.44
N SER A 38 0.95 5.68 -2.33
CA SER A 38 0.67 5.93 -3.76
C SER A 38 -0.58 6.77 -4.03
N LEU A 39 -1.50 6.90 -3.06
CA LEU A 39 -2.73 7.69 -3.20
C LEU A 39 -2.59 9.14 -2.71
N LEU A 40 -1.46 9.49 -2.08
CA LEU A 40 -1.28 10.82 -1.50
C LEU A 40 -1.03 11.92 -2.56
N GLN A 41 -0.82 11.55 -3.82
CA GLN A 41 -0.50 12.50 -4.88
C GLN A 41 -1.72 13.31 -5.32
N ASN A 42 -2.93 12.71 -5.28
CA ASN A 42 -4.16 13.37 -5.70
C ASN A 42 -5.34 12.90 -4.85
N GLU A 43 -6.06 13.84 -4.25
CA GLU A 43 -7.23 13.57 -3.39
C GLU A 43 -8.39 12.87 -4.12
N GLN A 44 -8.39 12.91 -5.46
CA GLN A 44 -9.39 12.24 -6.29
C GLN A 44 -9.03 10.78 -6.63
N ASP A 45 -7.84 10.32 -6.26
CA ASP A 45 -7.40 8.96 -6.58
C ASP A 45 -8.17 7.93 -5.74
N ILE A 46 -8.61 6.85 -6.40
CA ILE A 46 -9.35 5.76 -5.77
C ILE A 46 -8.50 4.49 -5.83
N ARG A 47 -8.37 3.81 -4.69
CA ARG A 47 -7.77 2.48 -4.61
C ARG A 47 -8.84 1.40 -4.52
N LEU A 48 -8.74 0.42 -5.40
CA LEU A 48 -9.45 -0.85 -5.28
C LEU A 48 -8.55 -1.89 -4.60
N LEU A 49 -8.92 -2.33 -3.39
CA LEU A 49 -8.24 -3.40 -2.68
C LEU A 49 -8.98 -4.73 -2.88
N ILE A 50 -8.32 -5.70 -3.51
CA ILE A 50 -8.81 -7.05 -3.68
C ILE A 50 -8.00 -7.98 -2.77
N SER A 51 -8.67 -8.82 -2.00
CA SER A 51 -8.05 -9.86 -1.19
C SER A 51 -8.91 -11.13 -1.23
N PRO A 52 -8.28 -12.32 -1.25
CA PRO A 52 -9.00 -13.59 -1.29
C PRO A 52 -9.75 -13.91 0.01
N LEU A 53 -9.42 -13.24 1.13
CA LEU A 53 -10.08 -13.45 2.42
C LEU A 53 -10.78 -12.16 2.88
N THR A 54 -12.07 -12.26 3.18
CA THR A 54 -12.90 -11.18 3.73
C THR A 54 -12.36 -10.67 5.05
N ALA A 55 -11.90 -11.58 5.94
CA ALA A 55 -11.33 -11.21 7.24
C ALA A 55 -10.10 -10.28 7.10
N LEU A 56 -9.27 -10.50 6.07
CA LEU A 56 -8.13 -9.62 5.80
C LEU A 56 -8.61 -8.23 5.36
N ILE A 57 -9.64 -8.14 4.52
CA ILE A 57 -10.18 -6.84 4.07
C ILE A 57 -10.75 -6.06 5.25
N ILE A 58 -11.54 -6.71 6.11
CA ILE A 58 -12.12 -6.06 7.29
C ILE A 58 -11.02 -5.43 8.16
N ASN A 59 -9.95 -6.17 8.43
CA ASN A 59 -8.81 -5.68 9.22
C ASN A 59 -8.04 -4.54 8.53
N GLN A 60 -7.97 -4.54 7.19
CA GLN A 60 -7.31 -3.45 6.45
C GLN A 60 -8.17 -2.18 6.49
N VAL A 61 -9.49 -2.29 6.32
CA VAL A 61 -10.41 -1.14 6.33
C VAL A 61 -10.53 -0.52 7.71
N SER A 62 -10.57 -1.34 8.78
CA SER A 62 -10.65 -0.85 10.17
C SER A 62 -9.44 -0.01 10.59
N SER A 63 -8.35 -0.03 9.83
CA SER A 63 -7.17 0.80 10.09
C SER A 63 -7.29 2.22 9.50
N PHE A 64 -8.34 2.52 8.73
CA PHE A 64 -8.58 3.82 8.07
C PHE A 64 -9.80 4.58 8.62
N THR A 65 -10.57 3.98 9.53
CA THR A 65 -11.70 4.57 10.25
C THR A 65 -11.38 4.71 11.72
#